data_AF-A0A382KDI7-F1
#
_entry.id   AF-A0A382KDI7-F1
#
_cell.length_a   1.000
_cell.length_b   1.000
_cell.length_c   1.000
_cell.angle_alpha   90.00
_cell.angle_beta   90.00
_cell.angle_gamma   90.00
#
_symmetry.space_group_name_H-M   'P 1'
#
loop_
_entity.id
_entity.type
_entity.pdbx_description
1 polymer ?
#
loop_
_entity_poly.entity_id
_entity_poly.type
_entity_poly.pdbx_seq_one_letter_code
_entity_poly.pdbx_strand_id
1 'polypeptide(L)' 'MTEFNLKNQRLLVIAPHSDDEVLGCGGLISKIKNEGGKVFVLIFNLGFEKDD' A
#
# COMPACT_ATOMS: atom_id res chain seq x y z
N MET A 1 1.10 -3.73 -24.62
CA MET A 1 0.92 -3.53 -23.17
C MET A 1 0.50 -2.08 -22.96
N THR A 2 -0.62 -1.84 -22.30
CA THR A 2 -1.08 -0.50 -21.94
C THR A 2 -0.33 -0.06 -20.68
N GLU A 3 0.41 1.04 -20.74
CA GLU A 3 1.02 1.64 -19.56
C GLU A 3 0.00 2.48 -18.80
N PHE A 4 -0.13 2.21 -17.50
CA PHE A 4 -0.91 3.05 -16.60
C PHE A 4 -0.05 4.25 -16.15
N ASN A 5 -0.58 5.46 -16.31
CA ASN A 5 0.04 6.67 -15.78
C ASN A 5 -0.27 6.80 -14.28
N LEU A 6 0.76 6.76 -13.45
CA LEU A 6 0.67 6.78 -11.99
C LEU A 6 1.09 8.12 -11.37
N LYS A 7 1.42 9.12 -12.19
CA LYS A 7 1.95 10.41 -11.76
C LYS A 7 0.93 11.19 -10.93
N ASN A 8 1.38 11.69 -9.77
CA ASN A 8 0.55 12.46 -8.82
C ASN A 8 -0.75 11.75 -8.36
N GLN A 9 -0.83 10.43 -8.49
CA GLN A 9 -2.04 9.70 -8.12
C GLN A 9 -2.21 9.58 -6.61
N ARG A 10 -3.44 9.28 -6.18
CA ARG A 10 -3.77 8.95 -4.79
C ARG A 10 -4.05 7.45 -4.69
N LEU A 11 -3.31 6.76 -3.82
CA LEU A 11 -3.49 5.35 -3.51
C LEU A 11 -3.98 5.19 -2.07
N LEU A 12 -5.02 4.37 -1.88
CA LEU A 12 -5.38 3.81 -0.58
C LEU A 12 -5.09 2.30 -0.63
N VAL A 13 -4.20 1.83 0.24
CA VAL A 13 -3.96 0.40 0.44
C VAL A 13 -4.74 -0.04 1.66
N ILE A 14 -5.50 -1.12 1.51
CA ILE A 14 -6.22 -1.77 2.60
C ILE A 14 -5.52 -3.11 2.85
N ALA A 15 -4.97 -3.26 4.05
CA ALA A 15 -4.21 -4.44 4.44
C ALA A 15 -4.80 -5.05 5.72
N PRO A 16 -4.97 -6.39 5.78
CA PRO A 16 -5.42 -7.09 6.98
C PRO A 16 -4.48 -6.85 8.15
N HIS A 17 -3.18 -7.09 7.97
CA HIS A 17 -2.15 -6.94 9.00
C HIS A 17 -1.10 -5.91 8.58
N SER A 18 -0.27 -5.50 9.54
CA SER A 18 0.99 -4.82 9.22
C SER A 18 1.82 -5.73 8.29
N ASP A 19 2.56 -5.11 7.38
CA ASP A 19 3.51 -5.74 6.44
C ASP A 19 2.85 -6.28 5.16
N ASP A 20 1.55 -6.62 5.18
CA ASP A 20 0.80 -7.06 3.99
C ASP A 20 0.85 -6.02 2.85
N GLU A 21 0.86 -4.72 3.17
CA GLU A 21 0.93 -3.64 2.18
C GLU A 21 2.28 -3.62 1.45
N VAL A 22 3.37 -3.88 2.19
CA VAL A 22 4.72 -3.87 1.64
C VAL A 22 4.97 -5.14 0.83
N LEU A 23 4.58 -6.30 1.38
CA LEU A 23 4.76 -7.61 0.72
C LEU A 23 3.88 -7.75 -0.51
N GLY A 24 2.63 -7.28 -0.46
CA GLY A 24 1.67 -7.41 -1.56
C GLY A 24 1.83 -6.35 -2.65
N CYS A 25 2.12 -5.10 -2.30
CA CYS A 25 2.13 -4.00 -3.26
C CYS A 25 3.20 -2.92 -3.03
N GLY A 26 4.27 -3.22 -2.29
CA GLY A 26 5.35 -2.27 -1.98
C GLY A 26 5.97 -1.61 -3.22
N GLY A 27 6.08 -2.34 -4.34
CA GLY A 27 6.53 -1.78 -5.62
C GLY A 27 5.61 -0.69 -6.17
N LEU A 28 4.29 -0.88 -6.07
CA LEU A 28 3.30 0.11 -6.51
C LEU A 28 3.29 1.34 -5.60
N ILE A 29 3.36 1.12 -4.27
CA ILE A 29 3.49 2.19 -3.27
C ILE A 29 4.72 3.06 -3.59
N SER A 30 5.87 2.42 -3.77
CA SER A 30 7.14 3.10 -4.08
C SER A 30 7.05 3.89 -5.38
N LYS A 31 6.50 3.28 -6.44
CA LYS A 31 6.33 3.93 -7.74
C LYS A 31 5.46 5.18 -7.65
N ILE A 32 4.28 5.10 -7.02
CA ILE A 32 3.37 6.25 -6.87
C ILE A 32 4.02 7.36 -6.04
N LYS A 33 4.72 7.01 -4.95
CA LYS A 33 5.46 7.99 -4.12
C LYS A 33 6.55 8.70 -4.92
N ASN A 34 7.34 7.96 -5.70
CA ASN A 34 8.41 8.51 -6.53
C ASN A 34 7.89 9.40 -7.66
N GLU A 35 6.68 9.14 -8.15
CA GLU A 35 6.01 9.95 -9.17
C GLU A 35 5.17 11.11 -8.59
N GLY A 36 5.40 11.49 -7.32
CA GLY A 36 4.77 12.66 -6.67
C GLY A 36 3.35 12.41 -6.12
N GLY A 37 2.90 11.16 -6.14
CA GLY A 37 1.60 10.76 -5.61
C GLY A 37 1.54 10.68 -4.09
N LYS A 38 0.32 10.50 -3.57
CA LYS A 38 0.03 10.33 -2.14
C LYS A 38 -0.44 8.91 -1.88
N VAL A 39 0.12 8.29 -0.85
CA VAL A 39 -0.25 6.94 -0.43
C VAL A 39 -0.79 7.00 0.99
N PHE A 40 -1.90 6.31 1.22
CA PHE A 40 -2.53 6.09 2.52
C PHE A 40 -2.63 4.59 2.73
N VAL A 41 -2.36 4.13 3.95
CA VAL A 41 -2.46 2.71 4.31
C VAL A 41 -3.44 2.59 5.47
N LEU A 42 -4.44 1.74 5.30
CA LEU A 42 -5.39 1.34 6.34
C LEU A 42 -5.07 -0.10 6.74
N ILE A 43 -4.57 -0.26 7.96
CA ILE A 43 -4.32 -1.56 8.58
C ILE A 43 -5.55 -1.93 9.42
N PHE A 44 -6.12 -3.12 9.19
CA PHE A 44 -7.33 -3.58 9.88
C PHE A 44 -7.05 -4.20 11.26
N ASN A 45 -5.97 -4.95 11.38
CA ASN A 45 -5.53 -5.60 12.61
C ASN A 45 -4.01 -5.44 12.74
N LEU A 46 -3.50 -5.26 13.96
CA LEU A 46 -2.06 -5.18 14.21
C LEU A 46 -1.36 -6.55 14.12
N GLY A 47 -2.11 -7.63 13.90
CA GLY A 47 -1.58 -8.98 13.77
C GLY A 47 -1.39 -9.67 15.11
N PHE A 48 -2.20 -9.29 16.11
CA PHE A 48 -2.22 -9.95 17.41
C PHE A 48 -3.57 -10.66 17.61
N GLU A 49 -3.53 -11.95 17.88
CA GLU A 49 -4.61 -12.70 18.49
C GLU A 49 -4.60 -12.48 20.01
N LYS A 50 -5.73 -12.76 20.65
CA LYS A 50 -5.90 -12.53 22.10
C LYS A 50 -4.89 -13.33 22.96
N ASP A 51 -4.33 -14.38 22.38
CA ASP A 51 -3.46 -15.36 23.03
C ASP A 51 -2.02 -15.39 22.46
N ASP A 52 -1.61 -14.35 21.72
CA ASP A 52 -0.20 -14.16 21.31
C ASP A 52 0.73 -13.75 22.46
#